data_AF-A0A2S5CIY6-F1
#
_entry.id   AF-A0A2S5CIY6-F1
#
_cell.length_a   1.000
_cell.length_b   1.000
_cell.length_c   1.000
_cell.angle_alpha   90.00
_cell.angle_beta   90.00
_cell.angle_gamma   90.00
#
_symmetry.space_group_name_H-M   'P 1'
#
loop_
_entity.id
_entity.type
_entity.pdbx_description
1 polymer ?
#
loop_
_entity_poly.entity_id
_entity_poly.type
_entity_poly.pdbx_seq_one_letter_code
_entity_poly.pdbx_strand_id
1 'polypeptide(L)'
;MALDNLTEKDMVDYAYTIRDKLSENRTVMKQIENNSPEQALPGDFNKAIDDGIIDSGEAHQNQMLQLLSDPAKVASFAGVVFDLLAG
;
A
#
# COMPACT_ATOMS: atom_id res chain seq x y z
N MET A 1 2.08 5.85 -15.35
CA MET A 1 1.13 4.72 -15.28
C MET A 1 -0.25 5.32 -15.49
N ALA A 2 -0.99 4.92 -16.51
CA ALA A 2 -2.31 5.47 -16.79
C ALA A 2 -3.35 4.39 -16.53
N LEU A 3 -4.03 4.50 -15.38
CA LEU A 3 -5.26 3.78 -15.08
C LEU A 3 -6.42 4.76 -15.22
N ASP A 4 -7.54 4.31 -15.75
CA ASP A 4 -8.69 5.18 -16.01
C ASP A 4 -9.31 5.71 -14.71
N ASN A 5 -9.76 6.97 -14.73
CA ASN A 5 -10.46 7.64 -13.64
C ASN A 5 -9.67 7.84 -12.34
N LEU A 6 -8.33 7.85 -12.39
CA LEU A 6 -7.46 8.13 -11.25
C LEU A 6 -6.62 9.38 -11.48
N THR A 7 -6.40 10.15 -10.42
CA THR A 7 -5.44 11.24 -10.43
C THR A 7 -4.02 10.72 -10.32
N GLU A 8 -3.03 11.54 -10.69
CA GLU A 8 -1.62 11.20 -10.45
C GLU A 8 -1.34 10.93 -8.97
N LYS A 9 -1.99 11.69 -8.07
CA LYS A 9 -1.83 11.52 -6.63
C LYS A 9 -2.37 10.17 -6.15
N ASP A 10 -3.52 9.72 -6.66
CA ASP A 10 -4.05 8.39 -6.34
C ASP A 10 -3.05 7.30 -6.72
N MET A 11 -2.42 7.42 -7.89
CA MET A 11 -1.41 6.47 -8.36
C MET A 11 -0.15 6.47 -7.48
N VAL A 12 0.32 7.65 -7.08
CA VAL A 12 1.51 7.80 -6.24
C VAL A 12 1.26 7.26 -4.82
N ASP A 13 0.15 7.66 -4.20
CA ASP A 13 -0.21 7.21 -2.85
C ASP A 13 -0.44 5.68 -2.83
N TYR A 14 -1.03 5.12 -3.90
CA TYR A 14 -1.17 3.67 -4.03
C TYR A 14 0.17 2.96 -4.21
N ALA A 15 1.10 3.51 -5.00
CA ALA A 15 2.45 2.93 -5.13
C ALA A 15 3.19 2.87 -3.77
N TYR A 16 3.03 3.89 -2.91
CA TYR A 16 3.56 3.83 -1.54
C TYR A 16 2.88 2.74 -0.70
N THR A 17 1.57 2.59 -0.82
CA THR A 17 0.82 1.52 -0.13
C THR A 17 1.35 0.13 -0.50
N ILE A 18 1.56 -0.12 -1.79
CA ILE A 18 2.12 -1.40 -2.28
C ILE A 18 3.56 -1.58 -1.82
N ARG A 19 4.40 -0.54 -1.98
CA ARG A 19 5.79 -0.56 -1.50
C ARG A 19 5.88 -0.97 -0.03
N ASP A 20 5.06 -0.36 0.82
CA ASP A 20 5.11 -0.61 2.26
C ASP A 20 4.66 -2.05 2.57
N LYS A 21 3.63 -2.57 1.87
CA LYS A 21 3.26 -4.00 1.94
C LYS A 21 4.40 -4.94 1.53
N LEU A 22 5.05 -4.67 0.40
CA LEU A 22 6.18 -5.49 -0.05
C LEU A 22 7.38 -5.39 0.90
N SER A 23 7.56 -4.27 1.58
CA SER A 23 8.64 -4.08 2.56
C SER A 23 8.54 -5.02 3.77
N GLU A 24 7.33 -5.52 4.07
CA GLU A 24 7.11 -6.53 5.10
C GLU A 24 7.54 -7.94 4.63
N ASN A 25 7.65 -8.16 3.32
CA ASN A 25 8.08 -9.43 2.74
C ASN A 25 9.61 -9.59 2.80
N ARG A 26 10.08 -10.27 3.85
CA ARG A 26 11.51 -10.52 4.08
C ARG A 26 12.23 -11.21 2.93
N THR A 27 11.56 -12.07 2.17
CA THR A 27 12.17 -12.77 1.03
C THR A 27 12.47 -11.79 -0.09
N VAL A 28 11.48 -10.97 -0.45
CA VAL A 28 11.61 -9.90 -1.45
C VAL A 28 12.68 -8.90 -1.04
N MET A 29 12.66 -8.45 0.21
CA MET A 29 13.65 -7.47 0.70
C MET A 29 15.08 -8.03 0.67
N LYS A 30 15.27 -9.31 1.00
CA LYS A 30 16.58 -9.97 0.84
C LYS A 30 17.00 -10.07 -0.62
N GLN A 31 16.08 -10.32 -1.55
CA GLN A 31 16.40 -10.38 -2.98
C GLN A 31 16.84 -9.01 -3.51
N ILE A 32 16.16 -7.94 -3.10
CA ILE A 32 16.52 -6.55 -3.45
C ILE A 32 17.88 -6.17 -2.88
N GLU A 33 18.17 -6.56 -1.63
CA GLU A 33 19.43 -6.24 -0.97
C GLU A 33 20.64 -6.94 -1.62
N ASN A 34 20.46 -8.17 -2.10
CA ASN A 34 21.58 -9.04 -2.48
C ASN A 34 21.78 -9.22 -3.99
N ASN A 35 20.87 -8.72 -4.84
CA ASN A 35 20.94 -8.94 -6.29
C ASN A 35 20.78 -7.63 -7.07
N SER A 36 21.23 -7.60 -8.33
CA SER A 36 20.94 -6.48 -9.23
C SER A 36 19.43 -6.42 -9.55
N PRO A 37 18.89 -5.28 -9.99
CA PRO A 37 17.48 -5.18 -10.38
C PRO A 37 17.06 -6.24 -11.41
N GLU A 38 17.92 -6.53 -12.40
CA GLU A 38 17.66 -7.54 -13.44
C GLU A 38 17.53 -8.96 -12.88
N GLN A 39 18.10 -9.22 -11.70
CA GLN A 39 18.07 -10.50 -11.00
C GLN A 39 16.96 -10.57 -9.94
N ALA A 40 16.63 -9.45 -9.30
CA ALA A 40 15.64 -9.39 -8.22
C ALA A 40 14.20 -9.22 -8.72
N LEU A 41 13.99 -8.51 -9.84
CA LEU A 41 12.66 -8.23 -10.38
C LEU A 41 11.96 -9.45 -11.00
N PRO A 42 12.65 -10.40 -11.67
CA PRO A 42 11.99 -11.61 -12.16
C PRO A 42 11.54 -12.55 -11.03
N GLY A 43 10.38 -13.17 -11.18
CA GLY A 43 9.91 -14.24 -10.28
C GLY A 43 9.19 -13.72 -9.03
N ASP A 44 9.80 -13.91 -7.85
CA ASP A 44 9.17 -13.67 -6.53
C ASP A 44 8.76 -12.21 -6.32
N PHE A 45 9.48 -11.25 -6.89
CA PHE A 45 9.11 -9.83 -6.83
C PHE A 45 7.79 -9.56 -7.57
N ASN A 46 7.62 -10.08 -8.79
CA ASN A 46 6.37 -9.92 -9.54
C ASN A 46 5.18 -10.55 -8.80
N LYS A 47 5.38 -11.74 -8.24
CA LYS A 47 4.36 -12.37 -7.41
C LYS A 47 4.02 -11.51 -6.19
N ALA A 48 5.04 -10.96 -5.52
CA ALA A 48 4.82 -10.11 -4.36
C ALA A 48 4.08 -8.81 -4.71
N ILE A 49 4.27 -8.27 -5.91
CA ILE A 49 3.47 -7.15 -6.43
C ILE A 49 2.00 -7.55 -6.55
N ASP A 50 1.70 -8.69 -7.19
CA ASP A 50 0.32 -9.17 -7.35
C ASP A 50 -0.35 -9.43 -5.99
N ASP A 51 0.34 -10.14 -5.10
CA ASP A 51 -0.12 -10.40 -3.72
C ASP A 51 -0.33 -9.07 -2.97
N GLY A 52 0.60 -8.12 -3.09
CA GLY A 52 0.50 -6.81 -2.47
C GLY A 52 -0.70 -5.99 -2.95
N ILE A 53 -1.03 -6.06 -4.25
CA ILE A 53 -2.22 -5.41 -4.83
C ILE A 53 -3.50 -6.00 -4.21
N ILE A 54 -3.60 -7.33 -4.15
CA ILE A 54 -4.77 -8.02 -3.59
C ILE A 54 -4.92 -7.71 -2.09
N ASP A 55 -3.85 -7.92 -1.32
CA ASP A 55 -3.84 -7.72 0.13
C ASP A 55 -4.12 -6.25 0.51
N SER A 56 -3.63 -5.29 -0.28
CA SER A 56 -3.93 -3.87 -0.06
C SER A 56 -5.42 -3.56 -0.24
N GLY A 57 -6.07 -4.18 -1.23
CA GLY A 57 -7.50 -4.03 -1.48
C GLY A 57 -8.33 -4.59 -0.33
N GLU A 58 -8.02 -5.79 0.14
CA GLU A 58 -8.69 -6.41 1.28
C GLU A 58 -8.52 -5.59 2.56
N ALA A 59 -7.30 -5.10 2.82
CA ALA A 59 -7.02 -4.25 3.97
C ALA A 59 -7.80 -2.93 3.91
N HIS A 60 -7.83 -2.26 2.76
CA HIS A 60 -8.61 -1.03 2.56
C HIS A 60 -10.11 -1.26 2.73
N GLN A 61 -10.65 -2.34 2.18
CA GLN A 61 -12.07 -2.68 2.35
C GLN A 61 -12.41 -2.91 3.83
N ASN A 62 -11.57 -3.65 4.55
CA ASN A 62 -11.75 -3.90 5.98
C ASN A 62 -11.65 -2.60 6.80
N GLN A 63 -10.67 -1.74 6.52
CA GLN A 63 -10.53 -0.43 7.16
C GLN A 63 -11.77 0.44 6.94
N MET A 64 -12.26 0.53 5.70
CA MET A 64 -13.48 1.27 5.36
C MET A 64 -14.67 0.77 6.16
N LEU A 65 -14.91 -0.54 6.19
CA LEU A 65 -16.02 -1.13 6.95
C LEU A 65 -15.92 -0.81 8.44
N GLN A 66 -14.73 -0.95 9.03
CA GLN A 66 -14.53 -0.67 10.45
C GLN A 66 -14.71 0.80 10.80
N LEU A 67 -14.16 1.71 9.99
CA LEU A 67 -14.34 3.15 10.20
C LEU A 67 -15.82 3.50 10.11
N LEU A 68 -16.50 3.12 9.03
CA LEU A 68 -17.91 3.46 8.82
C LEU A 68 -18.86 2.80 9.84
N SER A 69 -18.45 1.69 10.47
CA SER A 69 -19.27 1.00 11.48
C SER A 69 -19.29 1.67 12.86
N ASP A 70 -18.32 2.54 13.17
CA ASP A 70 -18.13 3.09 14.51
C ASP A 70 -17.73 4.58 14.45
N PRO A 71 -18.64 5.51 14.83
CA PRO A 71 -18.35 6.94 14.85
C PRO A 71 -17.13 7.33 15.68
N ALA A 72 -16.80 6.58 16.74
CA ALA A 72 -15.63 6.85 17.57
C ALA A 72 -14.33 6.57 16.79
N LYS A 73 -14.30 5.50 15.98
CA LYS A 73 -13.15 5.19 15.12
C LYS A 73 -12.95 6.25 14.04
N VAL A 74 -14.03 6.73 13.42
CA VAL A 74 -13.95 7.85 12.45
C VAL A 74 -13.46 9.13 13.09
N ALA A 75 -13.94 9.48 14.29
CA ALA A 75 -13.47 10.67 15.00
C ALA A 75 -11.96 10.59 15.31
N SER A 76 -11.48 9.42 15.77
CA SER A 76 -10.05 9.21 16.02
C SER A 76 -9.23 9.30 14.72
N PHE A 77 -9.71 8.69 13.63
CA PHE A 77 -9.02 8.74 12.34
C PHE A 77 -8.99 10.15 11.76
N ALA A 78 -10.07 10.92 11.90
CA ALA A 78 -10.13 12.32 11.48
C ALA A 78 -9.08 13.19 12.20
N GLY A 79 -8.80 12.92 13.48
CA GLY A 79 -7.72 13.58 14.21
C GLY A 79 -6.35 13.34 13.57
N VAL A 80 -6.04 12.09 13.23
CA VAL A 80 -4.78 11.74 12.53
C VAL A 80 -4.68 12.45 11.19
N VAL A 81 -5.76 12.47 10.40
CA VAL A 81 -5.78 13.17 9.11
C VAL A 81 -5.59 14.67 9.28
N PHE A 82 -6.22 15.28 10.30
CA PHE A 82 -6.03 16.70 10.60
C PHE A 82 -4.57 17.02 10.93
N ASP A 83 -3.93 16.24 11.80
CA ASP A 83 -2.53 16.45 12.17
C ASP A 83 -1.59 16.34 10.97
N LEU A 84 -1.84 15.39 10.05
CA LEU A 84 -1.08 15.22 8.81
C LEU A 84 -1.26 16.39 7.82
N LEU A 85 -2.40 17.08 7.86
CA LEU A 85 -2.67 18.25 7.01
C LEU A 85 -2.16 19.56 7.62
N ALA A 86 -2.08 19.63 8.95
CA ALA A 86 -1.68 20.81 9.69
C ALA A 86 -0.16 20.89 9.95
N GLY A 87 0.55 19.76 9.84
CA GLY A 87 2.01 19.67 9.93
C GLY A 87 2.72 19.94 8.61
#